data_AF-A0A2D6BII0-F1
#
_entry.id   AF-A0A2D6BII0-F1
#
_cell.length_a   1.000
_cell.length_b   1.000
_cell.length_c   1.000
_cell.angle_alpha   90.00
_cell.angle_beta   90.00
_cell.angle_gamma   90.00
#
_symmetry.space_group_name_H-M   'P 1'
#
loop_
_entity.id
_entity.type
_entity.pdbx_description
1 polymer ?
#
loop_
_entity_poly.entity_id
_entity_poly.type
_entity_poly.pdbx_seq_one_letter_code
_entity_poly.pdbx_strand_id
1 'polypeptide(L)'
;MSRRIFAVLLLAGLTTGCAHPGGRASGSPFCEWLGSCPHAWELPPPAAEDRPVVDPARLHRSRLPNGLEVVILEDRRLPQLDLGLAVRRGGALVPLEKAGLASFTAGTCR
;
A
#
# COMPACT_ATOMS: atom_id res chain seq x y z
N MET A 1 21.96 38.75 -6.32
CA MET A 1 20.79 39.27 -7.07
C MET A 1 19.69 38.22 -6.99
N SER A 2 18.99 38.14 -5.85
CA SER A 2 17.59 38.63 -5.63
C SER A 2 16.53 37.66 -6.18
N ARG A 3 16.04 36.69 -5.38
CA ARG A 3 14.82 36.73 -4.51
C ARG A 3 13.49 36.89 -5.26
N ARG A 4 12.60 35.88 -5.20
CA ARG A 4 11.11 35.95 -5.12
C ARG A 4 10.56 34.54 -4.74
N ILE A 5 10.53 34.06 -3.50
CA ILE A 5 9.62 34.36 -2.38
C ILE A 5 8.21 34.78 -2.83
N PHE A 6 7.29 33.80 -2.93
CA PHE A 6 5.85 34.03 -2.83
C PHE A 6 5.41 33.62 -1.43
N ALA A 7 5.26 34.62 -0.56
CA ALA A 7 4.65 34.51 0.74
C ALA A 7 3.14 34.75 0.56
N VAL A 8 2.31 33.78 0.96
CA VAL A 8 0.90 34.05 1.29
C VAL A 8 0.75 33.75 2.77
N LEU A 9 0.76 34.84 3.53
CA LEU A 9 0.55 34.92 4.95
C LEU A 9 -0.91 35.33 5.13
N LEU A 10 -1.74 34.47 5.72
CA LEU A 10 -2.98 34.90 6.34
C LEU A 10 -3.04 34.29 7.74
N LEU A 11 -3.05 35.20 8.71
CA LEU A 11 -2.90 34.99 10.13
C LEU A 11 -4.18 34.47 10.78
N ALA A 12 -3.95 33.56 11.73
CA ALA A 12 -4.54 33.47 13.07
C ALA A 12 -6.07 33.26 13.20
N GLY A 13 -6.42 32.02 13.58
CA GLY A 13 -7.47 31.75 14.55
C GLY A 13 -6.88 30.94 15.70
N LEU A 14 -6.76 31.55 16.88
CA LEU A 14 -6.38 30.91 18.14
C LEU A 14 -7.55 30.11 18.70
N THR A 15 -7.41 28.80 18.83
CA THR A 15 -8.02 28.04 19.93
C THR A 15 -7.05 26.96 20.41
N THR A 16 -6.53 27.22 21.61
CA THR A 16 -6.31 26.29 22.72
C THR A 16 -6.13 24.82 22.36
N GLY A 17 -4.90 24.35 22.53
CA GLY A 17 -4.57 22.94 22.39
C GLY A 17 -5.24 22.04 23.43
N CYS A 18 -5.24 20.75 23.13
CA CYS A 18 -5.01 19.71 24.12
C CYS A 18 -4.13 18.63 23.49
N ALA A 19 -3.15 18.24 24.28
CA ALA A 19 -2.11 17.27 24.03
C ALA A 19 -2.59 15.97 23.37
N HIS A 20 -1.77 15.48 22.46
CA HIS A 20 -1.67 14.06 22.13
C HIS A 20 -0.79 13.39 23.19
N PRO A 21 -1.36 12.54 24.05
CA PRO A 21 -0.70 11.29 24.35
C PRO A 21 -1.71 10.13 24.36
N GLY A 22 -1.21 8.92 24.11
CA GLY A 22 -2.01 7.72 23.86
C GLY A 22 -3.24 7.55 24.76
N GLY A 23 -4.41 7.58 24.12
CA GLY A 23 -5.70 7.35 24.76
C GLY A 23 -6.52 6.40 23.90
N ARG A 24 -6.43 5.11 24.21
CA ARG A 24 -7.35 4.08 23.72
C ARG A 24 -8.73 4.39 24.33
N ALA A 25 -9.59 5.08 23.62
CA ALA A 25 -10.98 5.31 24.02
C ALA A 25 -11.89 5.25 22.80
N SER A 26 -12.15 4.03 22.32
CA SER A 26 -13.36 3.78 21.51
C SER A 26 -14.55 3.80 22.46
N GLY A 27 -15.25 4.92 22.52
CA GLY A 27 -16.48 5.01 23.31
C GLY A 27 -16.81 6.46 23.64
N SER A 28 -17.63 7.09 22.81
CA SER A 28 -18.35 8.31 23.20
C SER A 28 -19.23 7.99 24.42
N PRO A 29 -19.26 8.83 25.48
CA PRO A 29 -20.09 8.59 26.66
C PRO A 29 -21.60 8.72 26.36
N PHE A 30 -21.98 9.14 25.15
CA PHE A 30 -23.38 9.19 24.71
C PHE A 30 -23.91 7.87 24.15
N CYS A 31 -23.05 6.93 23.77
CA CYS A 31 -23.48 5.63 23.24
C CYS A 31 -23.98 4.66 24.33
N GLU A 32 -23.57 4.85 25.58
CA GLU A 32 -23.91 3.95 26.69
C GLU A 32 -25.38 4.09 27.14
N TRP A 33 -26.02 5.24 26.89
CA TRP A 33 -27.35 5.56 27.43
C TRP A 33 -28.53 5.16 26.52
N LEU A 34 -28.31 4.94 25.22
CA LEU A 34 -29.37 4.73 24.22
C LEU A 34 -29.37 3.35 23.54
N GLY A 35 -28.59 2.39 24.04
CA GLY A 35 -28.78 0.97 23.72
C GLY A 35 -28.47 0.55 22.28
N SER A 36 -27.76 1.35 21.47
CA SER A 36 -27.12 0.82 20.26
C SER A 36 -25.94 1.69 19.83
N CYS A 37 -24.73 1.14 19.96
CA CYS A 37 -23.61 1.63 19.16
C CYS A 37 -23.86 1.21 17.70
N PRO A 38 -23.61 2.08 16.70
CA PRO A 38 -23.62 1.68 15.30
C PRO A 38 -22.70 0.49 15.11
N HIS A 39 -23.16 -0.50 14.36
CA HIS A 39 -22.38 -1.71 14.12
C HIS A 39 -21.09 -1.37 13.39
N ALA A 40 -20.02 -2.16 13.59
CA ALA A 40 -18.72 -1.89 12.99
C ALA A 40 -18.73 -1.74 11.45
N TRP A 41 -19.75 -2.26 10.77
CA TRP A 41 -19.95 -2.17 9.32
C TRP A 41 -20.67 -0.87 8.87
N GLU A 42 -21.30 -0.14 9.78
CA GLU A 42 -21.94 1.17 9.51
C GLU A 42 -20.93 2.31 9.56
N LEU A 43 -19.82 2.12 10.27
CA LEU A 43 -18.74 3.08 10.34
C LEU A 43 -17.98 3.12 9.01
N PRO A 44 -17.52 4.30 8.57
CA PRO A 44 -16.60 4.35 7.44
C PRO A 44 -15.36 3.51 7.78
N PRO A 45 -14.84 2.73 6.81
CA PRO A 45 -13.66 1.92 7.05
C PRO A 45 -12.51 2.82 7.52
N PRO A 46 -11.67 2.34 8.46
CA PRO A 46 -10.49 3.06 8.86
C PRO A 46 -9.62 3.33 7.63
N ALA A 47 -8.96 4.49 7.61
CA ALA A 47 -8.03 4.81 6.54
C ALA A 47 -6.97 3.71 6.44
N ALA A 48 -6.73 3.20 5.23
CA ALA A 48 -5.69 2.21 5.01
C ALA A 48 -4.33 2.85 5.33
N GLU A 49 -3.58 2.22 6.24
CA GLU A 49 -2.20 2.61 6.51
C GLU A 49 -1.29 2.04 5.41
N ASP A 50 -0.49 2.90 4.78
CA ASP A 50 0.54 2.48 3.83
C ASP A 50 1.73 1.89 4.60
N ARG A 51 1.60 0.62 4.97
CA ARG A 51 2.66 -0.15 5.62
C ARG A 51 3.05 -1.36 4.78
N PRO A 52 4.34 -1.73 4.76
CA PRO A 52 4.77 -2.98 4.15
C PRO A 52 4.01 -4.16 4.74
N VAL A 53 3.47 -5.03 3.87
CA VAL A 53 2.80 -6.26 4.29
C VAL A 53 3.79 -7.22 4.96
N VAL A 54 5.06 -7.16 4.54
CA VAL A 54 6.16 -7.99 5.05
C VAL A 54 7.34 -7.13 5.46
N ASP A 55 8.10 -7.59 6.45
CA ASP A 55 9.36 -6.95 6.84
C ASP A 55 10.36 -7.02 5.67
N PRO A 56 10.85 -5.87 5.16
CA PRO A 56 11.79 -5.86 4.05
C PRO A 56 13.12 -6.56 4.37
N ALA A 57 13.51 -6.68 5.64
CA ALA A 57 14.72 -7.39 6.04
C ALA A 57 14.64 -8.91 5.80
N ARG A 58 13.43 -9.47 5.69
CA ARG A 58 13.21 -10.89 5.36
C ARG A 58 13.26 -11.18 3.86
N LEU A 59 13.39 -10.16 3.00
CA LEU A 59 13.47 -10.32 1.56
C LEU A 59 14.92 -10.50 1.12
N HIS A 60 15.25 -11.67 0.59
CA HIS A 60 16.55 -11.93 -0.01
C HIS A 60 16.50 -11.60 -1.51
N ARG A 61 17.46 -10.81 -1.97
CA ARG A 61 17.58 -10.45 -3.39
C ARG A 61 18.90 -10.97 -3.93
N SER A 62 18.86 -11.66 -5.07
CA SER A 62 20.05 -12.12 -5.77
C SER A 62 19.90 -11.94 -7.27
N ARG A 63 21.02 -11.79 -7.97
CA ARG A 63 21.06 -11.77 -9.43
C ARG A 63 21.71 -13.06 -9.91
N LEU A 64 21.04 -13.75 -10.81
CA LEU A 64 21.55 -14.96 -11.45
C LEU A 64 22.56 -14.60 -12.57
N PRO A 65 23.42 -15.54 -12.99
CA PRO A 65 24.43 -15.28 -14.05
C PRO A 65 23.82 -14.83 -15.38
N ASN A 66 22.57 -15.21 -15.66
CA ASN A 66 21.83 -14.79 -16.86
C ASN A 66 21.19 -13.39 -16.73
N GLY A 67 21.41 -12.68 -15.63
CA GLY A 67 20.90 -11.33 -15.39
C GLY A 67 19.52 -11.26 -14.74
N LEU A 68 18.84 -12.39 -14.49
CA LEU A 68 17.55 -12.39 -13.79
C LEU A 68 17.72 -11.99 -12.31
N GLU A 69 16.80 -11.17 -11.83
CA GLU A 69 16.70 -10.81 -10.42
C GLU A 69 15.68 -11.70 -9.73
N VAL A 70 16.09 -12.32 -8.64
CA VAL A 70 15.26 -13.20 -7.82
C VAL A 70 15.04 -12.53 -6.47
N VAL A 71 13.79 -12.52 -6.02
CA VAL A 71 13.39 -12.05 -4.68
C VAL A 71 12.78 -13.23 -3.95
N ILE A 72 13.34 -13.59 -2.79
CA ILE A 72 12.93 -14.75 -2.00
C ILE A 72 12.43 -14.25 -0.65
N LEU A 73 11.22 -14.67 -0.27
CA LEU A 73 10.68 -14.54 1.08
C LEU A 73 10.57 -15.95 1.66
N GLU A 74 11.37 -16.26 2.67
CA GLU A 74 11.26 -17.54 3.37
C GLU A 74 10.29 -17.41 4.56
N ASP A 75 9.24 -18.24 4.57
CA ASP A 75 8.36 -18.42 5.71
C ASP A 75 8.20 -19.92 6.02
N ARG A 76 8.62 -20.32 7.22
CA ARG A 76 8.62 -21.73 7.65
C ARG A 76 7.37 -22.14 8.42
N ARG A 77 6.35 -21.26 8.50
CA ARG A 77 5.09 -21.56 9.20
C ARG A 77 4.18 -22.49 8.40
N LEU A 78 4.26 -22.42 7.06
CA LEU A 78 3.44 -23.20 6.15
C LEU A 78 4.33 -23.88 5.11
N PRO A 79 4.10 -25.17 4.77
CA PRO A 79 4.87 -25.87 3.75
C PRO A 79 4.34 -25.53 2.35
N GLN A 80 4.25 -24.25 2.02
CA GLN A 80 3.77 -23.76 0.72
C GLN A 80 4.90 -23.06 -0.03
N LEU A 81 5.00 -23.31 -1.34
CA LEU A 81 5.89 -22.61 -2.25
C LEU A 81 5.04 -21.88 -3.29
N ASP A 82 5.26 -20.58 -3.42
CA ASP A 82 4.70 -19.75 -4.49
C ASP A 82 5.86 -19.16 -5.31
N LEU A 83 5.74 -19.21 -6.63
CA LEU A 83 6.75 -18.77 -7.58
C LEU A 83 6.06 -17.91 -8.64
N GLY A 84 6.57 -16.70 -8.82
CA GLY A 84 6.12 -15.78 -9.87
C GLY A 84 7.29 -15.33 -10.73
N LEU A 85 7.04 -15.21 -12.04
CA LEU A 85 7.96 -14.58 -12.98
C LEU A 85 7.30 -13.33 -13.57
N ALA A 86 7.96 -12.19 -13.43
CA ALA A 86 7.54 -10.94 -14.05
C ALA A 86 8.49 -10.57 -15.19
N VAL A 87 7.94 -10.43 -16.39
CA VAL A 87 8.69 -9.97 -17.57
C VAL A 87 8.36 -8.51 -17.82
N ARG A 88 9.39 -7.66 -17.94
CA ARG A 88 9.23 -6.21 -18.21
C ARG A 88 8.93 -5.91 -19.68
N ARG A 89 8.03 -6.68 -20.29
CA ARG A 89 7.55 -6.52 -21.69
C ARG A 89 6.05 -6.86 -21.70
N GLY A 90 5.30 -6.22 -22.59
CA GLY A 90 3.84 -6.40 -22.67
C GLY A 90 3.26 -5.83 -23.95
N GLY A 91 1.95 -5.55 -23.95
CA GLY A 91 1.20 -5.11 -25.13
C GLY A 91 1.70 -3.83 -25.79
N ALA A 92 2.36 -2.93 -25.05
CA ALA A 92 2.90 -1.68 -25.58
C ALA A 92 3.96 -1.86 -26.69
N LEU A 93 4.51 -3.07 -26.82
CA LEU A 93 5.58 -3.39 -27.78
C LEU A 93 5.08 -4.24 -28.95
N VAL A 94 3.78 -4.53 -28.96
CA VAL A 94 3.15 -5.39 -29.95
C VAL A 94 2.61 -4.51 -31.08
N PRO A 95 2.90 -4.83 -32.36
CA PRO A 95 2.29 -4.15 -33.50
C PRO A 95 0.77 -4.25 -33.45
N LEU A 96 0.07 -3.25 -33.98
CA LEU A 96 -1.39 -3.18 -33.92
C LEU A 96 -2.06 -4.39 -34.60
N GLU A 97 -1.44 -4.89 -35.68
CA GLU A 97 -1.93 -6.05 -36.45
C GLU A 97 -1.87 -7.36 -35.64
N LYS A 98 -1.13 -7.38 -34.52
CA LYS A 98 -0.96 -8.52 -33.63
C LYS A 98 -1.49 -8.25 -32.22
N ALA A 99 -2.47 -7.35 -32.09
CA ALA A 99 -3.08 -7.02 -30.81
C ALA A 99 -3.48 -8.29 -30.02
N GLY A 100 -3.19 -8.29 -28.73
CA GLY A 100 -3.45 -9.44 -27.84
C GLY A 100 -2.38 -10.53 -27.83
N LEU A 101 -1.37 -10.48 -28.71
CA LEU A 101 -0.29 -11.49 -28.72
C LEU A 101 0.43 -11.61 -27.37
N ALA A 102 0.79 -10.49 -26.74
CA ALA A 102 1.46 -10.53 -25.44
C ALA A 102 0.59 -11.19 -24.35
N SER A 103 -0.72 -10.91 -24.34
CA SER A 103 -1.66 -11.51 -23.39
C SER A 103 -1.89 -12.99 -23.68
N PHE A 104 -1.98 -13.37 -24.96
CA PHE A 104 -2.10 -14.76 -25.38
C PHE A 104 -0.86 -15.58 -24.97
N THR A 105 0.35 -15.04 -25.22
CA THR A 105 1.60 -15.68 -24.79
C THR A 105 1.65 -15.81 -23.26
N ALA A 106 1.37 -14.74 -22.52
CA ALA A 106 1.36 -14.79 -21.05
C ALA A 106 0.33 -15.78 -20.49
N GLY A 107 -0.86 -15.87 -21.10
CA GLY A 107 -1.90 -16.82 -20.69
C GLY A 107 -1.53 -18.28 -20.93
N THR A 108 -0.67 -18.57 -21.91
CA THR A 108 -0.20 -19.94 -22.20
C THR A 108 0.99 -20.33 -21.31
N CYS A 109 1.76 -19.36 -20.83
CA CYS A 109 2.90 -19.56 -19.93
C CYS A 109 2.47 -19.54 -18.46
N ARG A 110 1.54 -20.40 -18.06
CA ARG A 110 1.07 -20.52 -16.68
C ARG A 110 1.50 -21.83 -16.04
#